data_AF-A0A1G5UZI8-F1
#
_entry.id   AF-A0A1G5UZI8-F1
#
_cell.length_a   1.000
_cell.length_b   1.000
_cell.length_c   1.000
_cell.angle_alpha   90.00
_cell.angle_beta   90.00
_cell.angle_gamma   90.00
#
_symmetry.space_group_name_H-M   'P 1'
#
loop_
_entity.id
_entity.type
_entity.pdbx_description
1 polymer ?
#
loop_
_entity_poly.entity_id
_entity_poly.type
_entity_poly.pdbx_seq_one_letter_code
_entity_poly.pdbx_strand_id
1 'polypeptide(L)'
;MATEVYMDTEVFTEIVDGIATSGYQCHLDSSFVKDSEKMAKTDITDLLSEYTSKYYDLADNYKVHASELLPHGLSTIRDSLIMQDKIISEAID
;
A
#
# COMPACT_ATOMS: atom_id res chain seq x y z
N MET A 1 2.31 -18.79 24.37
CA MET A 1 3.73 -18.45 24.15
C MET A 1 3.75 -16.99 23.76
N ALA A 2 4.41 -16.13 24.53
CA ALA A 2 4.62 -14.75 24.10
C ALA A 2 5.70 -14.80 23.02
N THR A 3 5.37 -14.36 21.81
CA THR A 3 6.37 -14.16 20.76
C THR A 3 7.13 -12.90 21.12
N GLU A 4 8.41 -13.02 21.43
CA GLU A 4 9.28 -11.87 21.65
C GLU A 4 9.46 -11.15 20.31
N VAL A 5 9.21 -9.84 20.30
CA VAL A 5 9.37 -8.98 19.12
C VAL A 5 10.46 -7.98 19.43
N TYR A 6 11.58 -8.11 18.72
CA TYR A 6 12.67 -7.15 18.75
C TYR A 6 12.57 -6.28 17.50
N MET A 7 12.47 -4.97 17.69
CA MET A 7 12.31 -4.01 16.60
C MET A 7 13.24 -2.83 16.80
N ASP A 8 14.10 -2.60 15.82
CA ASP A 8 14.75 -1.31 15.64
C ASP A 8 13.73 -0.36 15.02
N THR A 9 13.35 0.68 15.76
CA THR A 9 12.27 1.60 15.36
C THR A 9 12.69 2.47 14.18
N GLU A 10 13.97 2.79 14.03
CA GLU A 10 14.49 3.58 12.92
C GLU A 10 14.45 2.75 11.63
N VAL A 11 15.04 1.55 11.67
CA VAL A 11 15.06 0.63 10.52
C VAL A 11 13.64 0.25 10.10
N PHE A 12 12.76 -0.03 11.06
CA PHE A 12 11.36 -0.34 10.75
C PHE A 12 10.66 0.81 10.05
N THR A 13 10.86 2.05 10.53
CA THR A 13 10.25 3.24 9.93
C THR A 13 10.77 3.46 8.50
N GLU A 14 12.07 3.30 8.26
CA GLU A 14 12.66 3.41 6.93
C GLU A 14 12.06 2.39 5.95
N ILE A 15 11.86 1.14 6.39
CA ILE A 15 11.22 0.11 5.56
C ILE A 15 9.77 0.50 5.23
N VAL A 16 9.01 0.97 6.23
CA VAL A 16 7.61 1.39 6.05
C VAL A 16 7.51 2.57 5.09
N ASP A 17 8.39 3.56 5.21
CA ASP A 17 8.44 4.72 4.31
C ASP A 17 8.85 4.32 2.89
N GLY A 18 9.75 3.35 2.76
CA GLY A 18 10.14 2.75 1.49
C GLY A 18 8.97 2.06 0.77
N ILE A 19 8.15 1.30 1.52
CA ILE A 19 6.91 0.70 1.00
C ILE A 19 5.93 1.79 0.56
N ALA A 20 5.72 2.81 1.41
CA ALA A 20 4.80 3.90 1.12
C ALA A 20 5.17 4.64 -0.18
N THR A 21 6.45 4.98 -0.31
CA THR A 21 7.02 5.67 -1.48
C THR A 21 6.91 4.81 -2.74
N SER A 22 7.28 3.54 -2.65
CA SER A 22 7.21 2.61 -3.80
C SER A 22 5.77 2.40 -4.25
N GLY A 23 4.84 2.26 -3.31
CA GLY A 23 3.40 2.19 -3.58
C GLY A 23 2.90 3.44 -4.27
N TYR A 24 3.29 4.64 -3.80
CA TYR A 24 2.87 5.91 -4.38
C TYR A 24 3.37 6.10 -5.82
N GLN A 25 4.61 5.68 -6.08
CA GLN A 25 5.24 5.71 -7.41
C GLN A 25 4.65 4.67 -8.37
N CYS A 26 3.91 3.68 -7.87
CA CYS A 26 3.16 2.73 -8.68
C CYS A 26 1.94 3.43 -9.28
N HIS A 27 2.17 4.16 -10.38
CA HIS A 27 1.14 4.88 -11.12
C HIS A 27 1.11 4.38 -12.57
N LEU A 28 -0.06 3.93 -13.01
CA LEU A 28 -0.34 3.72 -14.41
C LEU A 28 -0.93 5.00 -14.99
N ASP A 29 -0.31 5.51 -16.04
CA ASP A 29 -0.85 6.64 -16.80
C ASP A 29 -2.18 6.23 -17.45
N SER A 30 -3.28 6.89 -17.07
CA SER A 30 -4.63 6.60 -17.57
C SER A 30 -4.90 7.11 -18.98
N SER A 31 -3.91 7.73 -19.63
CA SER A 31 -3.98 8.15 -21.03
C SER A 31 -4.39 7.02 -21.98
N PHE A 32 -3.93 5.79 -21.73
CA PHE A 32 -4.23 4.61 -22.55
C PHE A 32 -5.72 4.23 -22.56
N VAL A 33 -6.44 4.43 -21.44
CA VAL A 33 -7.89 4.15 -21.36
C VAL A 33 -8.67 5.14 -22.21
N LYS A 34 -8.30 6.42 -22.17
CA LYS A 34 -8.98 7.50 -22.91
C LYS A 34 -8.84 7.36 -24.43
N ASP A 35 -7.78 6.73 -24.91
CA ASP A 35 -7.58 6.48 -26.34
C ASP A 35 -8.36 5.25 -26.84
N SER A 36 -8.73 4.31 -25.95
CA SER A 36 -9.55 3.15 -26.30
C SER A 36 -10.97 3.53 -26.75
N GLU A 37 -11.51 4.66 -26.27
CA GLU A 37 -12.81 5.20 -26.70
C GLU A 37 -12.85 5.62 -28.18
N LYS A 38 -11.67 5.80 -28.80
CA LYS A 38 -11.53 6.16 -30.23
C LYS A 38 -11.45 4.93 -31.14
N MET A 39 -11.38 3.72 -30.58
CA MET A 39 -11.29 2.49 -31.36
C MET A 39 -12.65 2.12 -31.98
N ALA A 40 -12.62 1.43 -33.13
CA ALA A 40 -13.83 0.96 -33.78
C ALA A 40 -14.57 -0.05 -32.89
N LYS A 41 -15.87 0.18 -32.64
CA LYS A 41 -16.68 -0.69 -31.77
C LYS A 41 -16.87 -2.06 -32.39
N THR A 42 -16.19 -3.03 -31.81
CA THR A 42 -16.25 -4.46 -32.10
C THR A 42 -16.29 -5.22 -30.78
N ASP A 43 -16.74 -6.48 -30.81
CA ASP A 43 -16.76 -7.32 -29.61
C ASP A 43 -15.37 -7.44 -28.95
N ILE A 44 -14.30 -7.42 -29.76
CA ILE A 44 -12.91 -7.50 -29.28
C ILE A 44 -12.51 -6.20 -28.57
N THR A 45 -12.85 -5.04 -29.12
CA THR A 45 -12.50 -3.75 -28.50
C THR A 45 -13.29 -3.51 -27.22
N ASP A 46 -14.54 -3.97 -27.15
CA ASP A 46 -15.36 -3.86 -25.93
C ASP A 46 -14.76 -4.72 -24.81
N LEU A 47 -14.36 -5.95 -25.13
CA LEU A 47 -13.68 -6.85 -24.20
C LEU A 47 -12.35 -6.26 -23.70
N LEU A 48 -11.53 -5.71 -24.61
CA LEU A 48 -10.25 -5.07 -24.27
C LEU A 48 -10.46 -3.85 -23.36
N SER A 49 -11.48 -3.03 -23.64
CA SER A 49 -11.83 -1.88 -22.80
C SER A 49 -12.21 -2.31 -21.38
N GLU A 50 -13.02 -3.36 -21.25
CA GLU A 50 -13.41 -3.90 -19.94
C GLU A 50 -12.20 -4.38 -19.12
N TYR A 51 -11.32 -5.18 -19.72
CA TYR A 51 -10.12 -5.67 -19.02
C TYR A 51 -9.16 -4.55 -18.67
N THR A 52 -9.01 -3.57 -19.57
CA THR A 52 -8.17 -2.40 -19.33
C THR A 52 -8.72 -1.62 -18.14
N SER A 53 -10.03 -1.30 -18.11
CA SER A 53 -10.66 -0.61 -16.97
C SER A 53 -10.42 -1.35 -15.66
N LYS A 54 -10.67 -2.66 -15.62
CA LYS A 54 -10.45 -3.49 -14.41
C LYS A 54 -9.00 -3.46 -13.94
N TYR A 55 -8.05 -3.43 -14.86
CA TYR A 55 -6.64 -3.34 -14.52
C TYR A 55 -6.26 -1.99 -13.90
N TYR A 56 -6.79 -0.88 -14.43
CA TYR A 56 -6.60 0.44 -13.83
C TYR A 56 -7.23 0.53 -12.44
N ASP A 57 -8.45 0.03 -12.26
CA ASP A 57 -9.10 -0.02 -10.95
C ASP A 57 -8.27 -0.83 -9.94
N LEU A 58 -7.72 -1.97 -10.38
CA LEU A 58 -6.85 -2.79 -9.54
C LEU A 58 -5.56 -2.06 -9.17
N ALA A 59 -4.93 -1.36 -10.12
CA ALA A 59 -3.71 -0.62 -9.87
C ALA A 59 -3.92 0.57 -8.93
N ASP A 60 -5.01 1.32 -9.09
CA ASP A 60 -5.36 2.41 -8.18
C ASP A 60 -5.64 1.88 -6.76
N ASN A 61 -6.36 0.77 -6.64
CA ASN A 61 -6.55 0.12 -5.34
C ASN A 61 -5.22 -0.34 -4.73
N TYR A 62 -4.37 -1.00 -5.53
CA TYR A 62 -3.06 -1.46 -5.06
C TYR A 62 -2.21 -0.30 -4.57
N LYS A 63 -2.20 0.82 -5.30
CA LYS A 63 -1.52 2.06 -4.89
C LYS A 63 -1.99 2.51 -3.52
N VAL A 64 -3.30 2.71 -3.31
CA VAL A 64 -3.84 3.17 -2.02
C VAL A 64 -3.48 2.19 -0.89
N HIS A 65 -3.62 0.89 -1.12
CA HIS A 65 -3.28 -0.11 -0.12
C HIS A 65 -1.79 -0.10 0.24
N ALA A 66 -0.91 -0.02 -0.75
CA ALA A 66 0.54 -0.08 -0.57
C ALA A 66 1.11 1.25 -0.06
N SER A 67 0.59 2.39 -0.49
CA SER A 67 1.12 3.71 -0.14
C SER A 67 0.57 4.29 1.14
N GLU A 68 -0.63 3.87 1.56
CA GLU A 68 -1.33 4.49 2.69
C GLU A 68 -1.74 3.45 3.74
N LEU A 69 -2.59 2.49 3.36
CA LEU A 69 -3.24 1.61 4.36
C LEU A 69 -2.26 0.68 5.07
N LEU A 70 -1.38 0.01 4.31
CA LEU A 70 -0.37 -0.88 4.88
C LEU A 70 0.66 -0.10 5.71
N PRO A 71 1.28 1.00 5.22
CA PRO A 71 2.19 1.81 6.02
C PRO A 71 1.57 2.35 7.31
N HIS A 72 0.31 2.79 7.25
CA HIS A 72 -0.42 3.26 8.43
C HIS A 72 -0.63 2.14 9.47
N GLY A 73 -1.04 0.96 9.02
CA GLY A 73 -1.20 -0.20 9.91
C GLY A 73 0.11 -0.63 10.56
N LEU A 74 1.20 -0.67 9.79
CA LEU A 74 2.53 -1.01 10.30
C LEU A 74 3.04 0.02 11.31
N SER A 75 2.86 1.31 11.03
CA SER A 75 3.22 2.39 11.97
C SER A 75 2.42 2.29 13.26
N THR A 76 1.12 1.98 13.17
CA THR A 76 0.26 1.78 14.35
C THR A 76 0.75 0.62 15.22
N ILE A 77 1.17 -0.49 14.61
CA ILE A 77 1.75 -1.63 15.33
C ILE A 77 3.05 -1.23 16.03
N ARG A 78 3.95 -0.52 15.32
CA ARG A 78 5.20 0.01 15.92
C ARG A 78 4.90 0.87 17.13
N ASP A 79 4.00 1.83 17.00
CA ASP A 79 3.69 2.78 18.08
C ASP A 79 3.05 2.08 19.28
N SER A 80 2.23 1.05 19.05
CA SER A 80 1.68 0.21 20.11
C SER A 80 2.77 -0.57 20.86
N LEU A 81 3.77 -1.09 20.16
CA LEU A 81 4.89 -1.82 20.77
C LEU A 81 5.78 -0.89 21.60
N ILE A 82 6.09 0.31 21.09
CA ILE A 82 6.82 1.34 21.85
C ILE A 82 6.06 1.71 23.13
N MET A 83 4.73 1.88 23.03
CA MET A 83 3.90 2.22 24.19
C MET A 83 3.89 1.10 25.23
N GLN A 84 3.79 -0.16 24.81
CA GLN A 84 3.85 -1.31 25.73
C GLN A 84 5.20 -1.42 26.43
N ASP A 85 6.29 -1.23 25.69
CA ASP A 85 7.65 -1.27 26.24
C ASP A 85 7.85 -0.18 27.32
N LYS A 86 7.32 1.02 27.07
CA LYS A 86 7.29 2.10 28.06
C LYS A 86 6.51 1.74 29.32
N ILE A 87 5.29 1.22 29.17
CA ILE A 87 4.44 0.82 30.32
C ILE A 87 5.13 -0.26 31.16
N ILE A 88 5.75 -1.25 30.51
CA ILE A 88 6.46 -2.33 31.19
C ILE A 88 7.68 -1.78 31.93
N SER A 89 8.46 -0.90 31.29
CA SER A 89 9.63 -0.26 31.91
C SER A 89 9.25 0.54 33.15
N GLU A 90 8.18 1.35 33.08
CA GLU A 90 7.67 2.14 34.22
C GLU A 90 7.08 1.28 35.36
N ALA A 91 6.68 0.04 35.08
CA ALA A 91 6.12 -0.87 36.07
C ALA A 91 7.17 -1.73 36.80
N ILE A 92 8.40 -1.78 36.28
CA ILE A 92 9.52 -2.54 36.85
C ILE A 92 10.39 -1.65 37.76
N ASP A 93 10.32 -0.33 37.61
CA ASP A 93 10.84 0.67 38.57
C ASP A 93 9.93 0.83 39.80
#